data_AF-A0A658NQ85-F1
#
_entry.id   AF-A0A658NQ85-F1
#
_cell.length_a   1.000
_cell.length_b   1.000
_cell.length_c   1.000
_cell.angle_alpha   90.00
_cell.angle_beta   90.00
_cell.angle_gamma   90.00
#
_symmetry.space_group_name_H-M   'P 1'
#
loop_
_entity.id
_entity.type
_entity.pdbx_description
1 polymer ?
#
loop_
_entity_poly.entity_id
_entity_poly.type
_entity_poly.pdbx_seq_one_letter_code
_entity_poly.pdbx_strand_id
1 'polypeptide(L)'
;KGPKLAQQTKSRRELTIRIDAPTQMRDVLSLLGFVLSAKVRKKRTKYSYQGMVIALDEVEGLGTFLEVEAQAEANWENEKDRV
;
A
#
# COMPACT_ATOMS: atom_id res chain seq x y z
N LYS A 1 6.94 -5.69 -0.18
CA LYS A 1 7.05 -4.59 -1.17
C LYS A 1 8.52 -4.40 -1.52
N GLY A 2 8.84 -4.09 -2.78
CA GLY A 2 10.22 -3.85 -3.23
C GLY A 2 10.76 -2.44 -2.92
N PRO A 3 11.98 -2.14 -3.41
CA PRO A 3 12.55 -0.79 -3.36
C PRO A 3 11.72 0.21 -4.20
N LYS A 4 11.84 1.50 -3.88
CA LYS A 4 11.20 2.58 -4.66
C LYS A 4 11.80 2.63 -6.06
N LEU A 5 10.95 2.89 -7.06
CA LEU A 5 11.36 3.04 -8.46
C LEU A 5 11.56 4.50 -8.87
N ALA A 6 10.96 5.45 -8.15
CA ALA A 6 11.09 6.88 -8.40
C ALA A 6 11.18 7.67 -7.09
N GLN A 7 11.67 8.90 -7.17
CA GLN A 7 11.77 9.80 -6.00
C GLN A 7 10.44 10.49 -5.67
N GLN A 8 9.75 10.98 -6.70
CA GLN A 8 8.53 11.79 -6.55
C GLN A 8 7.29 10.95 -6.24
N THR A 9 7.23 9.72 -6.74
CA THR A 9 6.13 8.80 -6.47
C THR A 9 6.56 7.71 -5.49
N LYS A 10 5.59 7.08 -4.82
CA LYS A 10 5.85 5.92 -3.94
C LYS A 10 5.89 4.59 -4.70
N SER A 11 5.90 4.63 -6.04
CA SER A 11 5.83 3.48 -6.94
C SER A 11 6.92 2.44 -6.65
N ARG A 12 6.51 1.18 -6.59
CA ARG A 12 7.36 0.01 -6.33
C ARG A 12 6.63 -1.27 -6.70
N ARG A 13 7.37 -2.36 -6.93
CA ARG A 13 6.77 -3.68 -7.10
C ARG A 13 6.12 -4.17 -5.81
N GLU A 14 4.88 -4.64 -5.90
CA GLU A 14 4.14 -5.25 -4.80
C GLU A 14 3.69 -6.67 -5.18
N LEU A 15 3.84 -7.60 -4.25
CA LEU A 15 3.25 -8.93 -4.31
C LEU A 15 2.28 -9.01 -3.15
N THR A 16 0.99 -9.13 -3.46
CA THR A 16 -0.09 -9.13 -2.49
C THR A 16 -0.86 -10.43 -2.63
N ILE A 17 -0.99 -11.17 -1.54
CA ILE A 17 -1.73 -12.42 -1.47
C ILE A 17 -2.86 -12.28 -0.45
N ARG A 18 -4.00 -12.92 -0.73
CA ARG A 18 -5.09 -13.04 0.25
C ARG A 18 -4.66 -14.01 1.34
N ILE A 19 -5.00 -13.70 2.58
CA ILE A 19 -4.75 -14.53 3.75
C ILE A 19 -6.07 -14.68 4.50
N ASP A 20 -6.48 -15.92 4.76
CA ASP A 20 -7.74 -16.19 5.47
C ASP A 20 -7.55 -16.27 6.99
N ALA A 21 -6.34 -16.58 7.46
CA ALA A 21 -5.98 -16.67 8.88
C ALA A 21 -4.84 -15.69 9.26
N PRO A 22 -5.16 -14.41 9.56
CA PRO A 22 -4.15 -13.37 9.78
C PRO A 22 -3.29 -13.59 11.03
N THR A 23 -3.83 -14.24 12.06
CA THR A 23 -3.07 -14.59 13.28
C THR A 23 -2.00 -15.63 13.00
N GLN A 24 -2.37 -16.71 12.29
CA GLN A 24 -1.42 -17.76 11.89
C GLN A 24 -0.31 -17.23 10.97
N MET A 25 -0.65 -16.35 10.02
CA MET A 25 0.37 -15.71 9.18
C MET A 25 1.36 -14.85 10.00
N ARG A 26 0.87 -14.15 11.03
CA ARG A 26 1.75 -13.40 11.94
C ARG A 26 2.72 -14.33 12.68
N ASP A 27 2.25 -15.51 13.11
CA ASP A 27 3.09 -16.49 13.79
C ASP A 27 4.15 -17.06 12.84
N VAL A 28 3.79 -17.38 11.60
CA VAL A 28 4.73 -17.80 10.55
C VAL A 28 5.84 -16.76 10.35
N LEU A 29 5.48 -15.48 10.19
CA LEU A 29 6.47 -14.41 10.04
C LEU A 29 7.39 -14.31 11.27
N SER A 30 6.84 -14.47 12.46
CA SER A 30 7.62 -14.43 13.71
C SER A 30 8.61 -15.60 13.80
N LEU A 31 8.19 -16.82 13.40
CA LEU A 31 9.04 -18.00 13.35
C LEU A 31 10.16 -17.90 12.29
N LEU A 32 9.92 -17.17 11.19
CA LEU A 32 10.92 -16.85 10.18
C LEU A 32 11.90 -15.74 10.61
N GLY A 33 11.78 -15.21 11.82
CA GLY A 33 12.67 -14.20 12.38
C GLY A 33 12.26 -12.75 12.06
N PHE A 34 11.08 -12.51 11.50
CA PHE A 34 10.56 -11.15 11.36
C PHE A 34 10.06 -10.62 12.71
N VAL A 35 10.35 -9.35 12.98
CA VAL A 35 9.90 -8.65 14.19
C VAL A 35 8.84 -7.60 13.87
N LEU A 36 7.88 -7.43 14.78
CA LEU A 36 6.86 -6.41 14.64
C LEU A 36 7.50 -5.02 14.75
N SER A 37 7.50 -4.25 13.65
CA SER A 37 8.07 -2.90 13.63
C SER A 37 7.10 -1.83 14.11
N ALA A 38 5.85 -1.87 13.64
CA ALA A 38 4.82 -0.89 14.02
C ALA A 38 3.41 -1.44 13.74
N LYS A 39 2.40 -0.84 14.39
CA LYS A 39 0.99 -1.08 14.09
C LYS A 39 0.35 0.21 13.60
N VAL A 40 -0.08 0.22 12.34
CA VAL A 40 -0.82 1.34 11.74
C VAL A 40 -2.31 1.00 11.76
N ARG A 41 -3.12 1.83 12.41
CA ARG A 41 -4.59 1.74 12.37
C ARG A 41 -5.14 2.94 11.63
N LYS A 42 -6.06 2.69 10.70
CA LYS A 42 -6.67 3.73 9.89
C LYS A 42 -8.06 3.34 9.42
N LYS A 43 -8.89 4.35 9.17
CA LYS A 43 -10.14 4.22 8.42
C LYS A 43 -9.88 4.73 7.01
N ARG A 44 -10.15 3.89 6.00
CA ARG A 44 -9.99 4.23 4.58
C ARG A 44 -11.34 4.30 3.88
N THR A 45 -11.65 5.43 3.27
CA THR A 45 -12.76 5.58 2.33
C THR A 45 -12.19 5.55 0.91
N LYS A 46 -12.66 4.61 0.08
CA LYS A 46 -12.16 4.43 -1.29
C LYS A 46 -13.14 5.02 -2.30
N TYR A 47 -12.60 5.69 -3.30
CA TYR A 47 -13.29 6.17 -4.49
C TYR A 47 -12.56 5.66 -5.73
N SER A 48 -13.28 5.60 -6.85
CA SER A 48 -12.71 5.28 -8.16
C SER A 48 -13.00 6.44 -9.10
N TYR A 49 -11.98 6.92 -9.79
CA TYR A 49 -12.09 8.01 -10.74
C TYR A 49 -11.14 7.80 -11.92
N GLN A 50 -11.66 7.71 -13.13
CA GLN A 50 -10.88 7.53 -14.36
C GLN A 50 -9.81 6.42 -14.29
N GLY A 51 -10.15 5.27 -13.70
CA GLY A 51 -9.23 4.13 -13.54
C GLY A 51 -8.19 4.28 -12.43
N MET A 52 -8.25 5.37 -11.66
CA MET A 52 -7.44 5.57 -10.45
C MET A 52 -8.25 5.22 -9.20
N VAL A 53 -7.54 4.74 -8.18
CA VAL A 53 -8.08 4.54 -6.84
C VAL A 53 -7.68 5.75 -6.00
N ILE A 54 -8.69 6.44 -5.46
CA ILE A 54 -8.49 7.53 -4.51
C ILE A 54 -8.85 7.01 -3.12
N ALA A 55 -7.94 7.12 -2.17
CA ALA A 55 -8.11 6.66 -0.80
C ALA A 55 -7.94 7.83 0.18
N LEU A 56 -9.04 8.17 0.87
CA LEU A 56 -9.00 9.08 2.00
C LEU A 56 -8.74 8.27 3.28
N ASP A 57 -7.58 8.48 3.88
CA ASP A 57 -7.11 7.79 5.06
C ASP A 57 -7.16 8.69 6.30
N GLU A 58 -7.94 8.30 7.29
CA GLU A 58 -7.88 8.86 8.65
C GLU A 58 -6.98 7.94 9.49
N VAL A 59 -5.74 8.35 9.73
CA VAL A 59 -4.71 7.55 10.41
C VAL A 59 -4.60 7.94 11.88
N GLU A 60 -4.81 6.97 12.76
CA GLU A 60 -4.77 7.17 14.21
C GLU A 60 -3.39 7.70 14.64
N GLY A 61 -3.37 8.85 15.30
CA GLY A 61 -2.16 9.50 15.80
C GLY A 61 -1.32 10.25 14.77
N LEU A 62 -1.72 10.28 13.48
CA LEU A 62 -0.98 10.99 12.43
C LEU A 62 -1.83 12.02 11.65
N GLY A 63 -3.14 11.84 11.59
CA GLY A 63 -4.06 12.75 10.90
C GLY A 63 -4.60 12.18 9.58
N THR A 64 -5.05 13.06 8.69
CA THR A 64 -5.77 12.70 7.46
C THR A 64 -4.89 12.85 6.22
N PHE A 65 -4.89 11.83 5.37
CA PHE A 65 -4.07 11.75 4.16
C PHE A 65 -4.94 11.37 2.96
N LEU A 66 -4.62 11.94 1.80
CA LEU A 66 -5.18 11.53 0.51
C LEU A 66 -4.13 10.76 -0.28
N GLU A 67 -4.46 9.56 -0.73
CA GLU A 67 -3.63 8.74 -1.60
C GLU A 67 -4.33 8.55 -2.95
N VAL A 68 -3.60 8.73 -4.05
CA VAL A 68 -4.07 8.49 -5.42
C VAL A 68 -3.15 7.46 -6.05
N GLU A 69 -3.73 6.36 -6.51
CA GLU A 69 -3.00 5.24 -7.11
C GLU A 69 -3.55 4.92 -8.50
N ALA A 70 -2.64 4.81 -9.47
CA ALA A 70 -2.92 4.20 -10.77
C ALA A 70 -2.20 2.84 -10.83
N GLN A 71 -2.90 1.80 -11.29
CA GLN A 71 -2.25 0.51 -11.56
C GLN A 71 -1.57 0.58 -12.91
N ALA A 72 -0.25 0.39 -12.89
CA ALA A 72 0.55 0.28 -14.11
C ALA A 72 0.96 -1.18 -14.33
N GLU A 73 0.87 -1.65 -15.57
CA GLU A 73 1.57 -2.85 -16.01
C GLU A 73 3.06 -2.53 -16.26
N ALA A 74 3.79 -3.41 -16.96
CA ALA A 74 5.25 -3.37 -17.11
C ALA A 74 5.82 -2.00 -17.58
N ASN A 75 5.01 -1.17 -18.26
CA ASN A 75 5.40 0.16 -18.74
C ASN A 75 4.82 1.28 -17.84
N TRP A 76 5.41 1.43 -16.65
CA TRP A 76 4.93 2.30 -15.56
C TRP A 76 5.32 3.78 -15.68
N GLU A 77 6.14 4.15 -16.65
CA GLU A 77 6.64 5.52 -16.82
C GLU A 77 5.51 6.50 -17.15
N ASN A 78 4.59 6.12 -18.04
CA ASN A 78 3.47 6.97 -18.48
C ASN A 78 2.42 7.16 -17.39
N GLU A 79 2.32 6.23 -16.44
CA GLU A 79 1.30 6.28 -15.39
C GLU A 79 1.66 7.27 -14.27
N LYS A 80 2.91 7.73 -14.20
CA LYS A 80 3.35 8.73 -13.22
C LYS A 80 2.64 10.07 -13.39
N ASP A 81 2.44 10.50 -14.62
CA ASP A 81 1.88 11.84 -14.89
C ASP A 81 0.41 11.95 -14.50
N ARG A 82 -0.22 10.81 -14.15
CA ARG A 82 -1.61 10.74 -13.70
C ARG A 82 -1.75 10.88 -12.18
N VAL A 83 -0.66 10.80 -11.40
CA VAL A 83 -0.69 10.73 -9.92
C VAL A 83 0.35 11.59 -9.22
#